data_AF-A0A952NKB2-F1
#
_entry.id   AF-A0A952NKB2-F1
#
_cell.length_a   1.000
_cell.length_b   1.000
_cell.length_c   1.000
_cell.angle_alpha   90.00
_cell.angle_beta   90.00
_cell.angle_gamma   90.00
#
_symmetry.space_group_name_H-M   'P 1'
#
loop_
_entity.id
_entity.type
_entity.pdbx_description
1 polymer ?
#
loop_
_entity_poly.entity_id
_entity_poly.type
_entity_poly.pdbx_seq_one_letter_code
_entity_poly.pdbx_strand_id
1 'polypeptide(L)'
;MGFKSKWLFAGLCLPLLAASGCSKDEHTHEAHYDGPTMRVREQGADFLIPSMAWDLLLTSPADKAKAAEKAKGSGGGEHGGGHGGGGEGGAGEDTAMTTSSFVYAPVTVILKEKNPGVLKEREIHFEMPEGGSEIDLAKWVTGQPGTFHVRFEYEGQQAEKIEDAKILFYSRAKKRRVGDDIVGAGCQKVLELTKYLGAQGEAGLTLNTTRNFHTTVIGGHFLFSWMKDGMRKVSRVTFLDSSNPALFCESEK
;
A
#
# COMPACT_ATOMS: atom_id res chain seq x y z
N MET A 1 -27.43 -23.91 -52.91
CA MET A 1 -28.77 -23.41 -52.52
C MET A 1 -28.60 -22.69 -51.19
N GLY A 2 -28.59 -21.37 -51.02
CA GLY A 2 -29.06 -20.27 -51.84
C GLY A 2 -30.20 -19.55 -51.11
N PHE A 3 -29.91 -18.60 -50.22
CA PHE A 3 -30.83 -17.49 -49.89
C PHE A 3 -30.03 -16.28 -49.40
N LYS A 4 -29.95 -15.26 -50.27
CA LYS A 4 -29.52 -13.90 -49.96
C LYS A 4 -30.77 -13.08 -49.69
N SER A 5 -30.87 -12.38 -48.57
CA SER A 5 -31.85 -11.32 -48.35
C SER A 5 -31.12 -9.98 -48.19
N LYS A 6 -31.23 -9.16 -49.23
CA LYS A 6 -30.87 -7.75 -49.26
C LYS A 6 -31.92 -6.97 -48.45
N TRP A 7 -31.49 -6.08 -47.58
CA TRP A 7 -32.31 -4.97 -47.12
C TRP A 7 -31.65 -3.66 -47.58
N LEU A 8 -32.38 -2.99 -48.46
CA LEU A 8 -32.20 -1.63 -48.94
C LEU A 8 -33.29 -0.82 -48.25
N PHE A 9 -32.95 0.20 -47.47
CA PHE A 9 -33.87 1.32 -47.26
C PHE A 9 -33.11 2.63 -47.35
N ALA A 10 -33.65 3.46 -48.24
CA ALA A 10 -33.18 4.77 -48.61
C ALA A 10 -33.44 5.80 -47.51
N GLY A 11 -32.43 6.66 -47.32
CA GLY A 11 -32.52 8.11 -47.20
C GLY A 11 -33.79 8.75 -46.65
N LEU A 12 -33.64 9.38 -45.49
CA LEU A 12 -34.27 10.67 -45.24
C LEU A 12 -33.20 11.62 -44.67
N CYS A 13 -32.83 12.60 -45.48
CA CYS A 13 -31.92 13.68 -45.13
C CYS A 13 -32.78 14.86 -44.68
N LEU A 14 -32.73 15.22 -43.39
CA LEU A 14 -33.31 16.47 -42.88
C LEU A 14 -32.17 17.47 -42.59
N PRO A 15 -32.23 18.70 -43.11
CA PRO A 15 -31.25 19.74 -42.80
C PRO A 15 -31.66 20.57 -41.57
N LEU A 16 -30.61 21.00 -40.86
CA LEU A 16 -30.47 22.20 -40.02
C LEU A 16 -31.52 22.49 -38.93
N LEU A 17 -31.01 22.54 -37.69
CA LEU A 17 -31.14 23.74 -36.85
C LEU A 17 -29.93 23.80 -35.89
N ALA A 18 -29.06 24.76 -36.14
CA ALA A 18 -28.04 25.18 -35.19
C ALA A 18 -28.71 25.90 -34.04
N ALA A 19 -28.55 25.38 -32.83
CA ALA A 19 -28.76 26.11 -31.59
C ALA A 19 -27.53 25.87 -30.70
N SER A 20 -26.67 26.89 -30.72
CA SER A 20 -25.80 27.35 -29.65
C SER A 20 -25.99 26.75 -28.25
N GLY A 21 -24.85 26.33 -27.66
CA GLY A 21 -24.60 26.53 -26.22
C GLY A 21 -24.86 25.35 -25.31
N CYS A 22 -24.19 24.21 -25.51
CA CYS A 22 -23.97 23.28 -24.40
C CYS A 22 -22.79 23.78 -23.56
N SER A 23 -23.08 24.62 -22.56
CA SER A 23 -22.20 24.76 -21.41
C SER A 23 -22.14 23.40 -20.72
N LYS A 24 -21.00 22.73 -20.81
CA LYS A 24 -20.67 21.56 -20.00
C LYS A 24 -20.39 22.06 -18.59
N ASP A 25 -21.44 22.31 -17.84
CA ASP A 25 -21.33 22.41 -16.38
C ASP A 25 -21.10 20.99 -15.88
N GLU A 26 -19.82 20.60 -15.87
CA GLU A 26 -19.32 19.36 -15.28
C GLU A 26 -19.36 19.52 -13.76
N HIS A 27 -20.58 19.58 -13.21
CA HIS A 27 -20.81 19.38 -11.79
C HIS A 27 -20.56 17.91 -11.51
N THR A 28 -19.30 17.58 -11.22
CA THR A 28 -18.95 16.35 -10.49
C THR A 28 -19.71 16.38 -9.17
N HIS A 29 -20.85 15.69 -9.14
CA HIS A 29 -21.50 15.33 -7.89
C HIS A 29 -20.53 14.44 -7.13
N GLU A 30 -19.82 15.01 -6.14
CA GLU A 30 -19.22 14.20 -5.08
C GLU A 30 -20.37 13.43 -4.44
N ALA A 31 -20.46 12.14 -4.76
CA ALA A 31 -21.46 11.25 -4.19
C ALA A 31 -21.17 11.18 -2.69
N HIS A 32 -22.00 11.84 -1.89
CA HIS A 32 -21.92 11.79 -0.44
C HIS A 32 -22.05 10.34 0.01
N TYR A 33 -21.01 9.82 0.66
CA TYR A 33 -21.02 8.47 1.20
C TYR A 33 -21.78 8.46 2.55
N ASP A 34 -22.94 7.81 2.58
CA ASP A 34 -23.78 7.67 3.79
C ASP A 34 -23.54 6.35 4.55
N GLY A 35 -22.47 5.62 4.24
CA GLY A 35 -22.18 4.35 4.90
C GLY A 35 -21.47 4.51 6.25
N PRO A 36 -21.22 3.40 6.96
CA PRO A 36 -20.58 3.45 8.28
C PRO A 36 -19.13 3.90 8.18
N THR A 37 -18.80 4.92 8.97
CA THR A 37 -17.42 5.35 9.24
C THR A 37 -17.01 4.88 10.63
N MET A 38 -15.96 4.06 10.67
CA MET A 38 -15.43 3.48 11.89
C MET A 38 -14.17 4.23 12.31
N ARG A 39 -14.23 4.90 13.46
CA ARG A 39 -13.03 5.44 14.10
C ARG A 39 -12.33 4.34 14.87
N VAL A 40 -11.15 3.95 14.42
CA VAL A 40 -10.36 2.94 15.12
C VAL A 40 -9.65 3.61 16.30
N ARG A 41 -9.79 3.04 17.50
CA ARG A 41 -9.15 3.62 18.69
C ARG A 41 -7.63 3.60 18.56
N GLU A 42 -7.00 4.66 19.07
CA GLU A 42 -5.55 4.69 19.30
C GLU A 42 -5.16 3.51 20.19
N GLN A 43 -4.41 2.57 19.61
CA GLN A 43 -3.61 1.65 20.38
C GLN A 43 -2.21 2.25 20.40
N GLY A 44 -1.84 2.88 21.53
CA GLY A 44 -0.50 3.41 21.80
C GLY A 44 0.54 2.30 21.96
N ALA A 45 0.54 1.32 21.06
CA ALA A 45 1.55 0.31 20.99
C ALA A 45 2.73 0.89 20.22
N ASP A 46 3.84 1.11 20.92
CA ASP A 46 5.16 1.25 20.30
C ASP A 46 5.34 0.09 19.32
N PHE A 47 5.09 0.34 18.04
CA PHE A 47 5.13 -0.73 17.06
C PHE A 47 6.55 -0.97 16.63
N LEU A 48 7.01 -2.20 16.87
CA LEU A 48 8.30 -2.69 16.43
C LEU A 48 8.23 -3.02 14.94
N ILE A 49 8.55 -2.05 14.09
CA ILE A 49 8.92 -2.34 12.71
C ILE A 49 10.31 -2.98 12.74
N PRO A 50 10.55 -4.11 12.04
CA PRO A 50 11.91 -4.61 11.85
C PRO A 50 12.81 -3.50 11.31
N SER A 51 14.03 -3.37 11.86
CA SER A 51 14.99 -2.32 11.47
C SER A 51 15.19 -2.23 9.96
N MET A 52 15.26 -3.39 9.29
CA MET A 52 15.37 -3.47 7.83
C MET A 52 14.24 -2.75 7.07
N ALA A 53 13.02 -2.76 7.60
CA ALA A 53 11.89 -2.08 6.99
C ALA A 53 11.91 -0.57 7.31
N TRP A 54 12.40 -0.17 8.49
CA TRP A 54 12.68 1.24 8.79
C TRP A 54 13.69 1.84 7.81
N ASP A 55 14.81 1.16 7.56
CA ASP A 55 15.83 1.63 6.63
C ASP A 55 15.25 1.86 5.23
N LEU A 56 14.48 0.90 4.73
CA LEU A 56 13.83 1.01 3.42
C LEU A 56 12.80 2.13 3.36
N LEU A 57 12.06 2.34 4.44
CA LEU A 57 10.99 3.33 4.54
C LEU A 57 11.54 4.75 4.62
N LEU A 58 12.61 4.97 5.38
CA LEU A 58 13.18 6.29 5.65
C LEU A 58 14.20 6.73 4.59
N THR A 59 14.88 5.80 3.91
CA THR A 59 15.90 6.15 2.91
C THR A 59 15.27 6.75 1.65
N SER A 60 15.47 8.04 1.37
CA SER A 60 15.06 8.62 0.08
C SER A 60 16.05 8.28 -1.05
N PRO A 61 15.64 8.35 -2.32
CA PRO A 61 16.56 8.25 -3.45
C PRO A 61 17.68 9.31 -3.39
N ALA A 62 17.36 10.52 -2.90
CA ALA A 62 18.33 11.59 -2.71
C ALA A 62 19.41 11.23 -1.67
N ASP A 63 19.04 10.52 -0.60
CA ASP A 63 19.99 10.03 0.40
C ASP A 63 20.94 8.99 -0.18
N LYS A 64 20.42 8.11 -1.04
CA LYS A 64 21.26 7.13 -1.77
C LYS A 64 22.22 7.81 -2.74
N ALA A 65 21.78 8.85 -3.44
CA ALA A 65 22.62 9.61 -4.36
C ALA A 65 23.79 10.29 -3.62
N LYS A 66 23.51 10.94 -2.48
CA LYS A 66 24.54 11.56 -1.63
C LYS A 66 25.52 10.53 -1.06
N ALA A 67 25.04 9.37 -0.65
CA ALA A 67 25.90 8.28 -0.17
C ALA A 67 26.82 7.75 -1.29
N ALA A 68 26.30 7.62 -2.52
CA ALA A 68 27.07 7.18 -3.68
C ALA A 68 28.15 8.19 -4.11
N GLU A 69 27.91 9.50 -4.00
CA GLU A 69 28.93 10.52 -4.26
C GLU A 69 30.04 10.52 -3.21
N LYS A 70 29.69 10.37 -1.92
CA LYS A 70 30.67 10.28 -0.83
C LYS A 70 31.59 9.06 -0.98
N ALA A 71 31.06 7.93 -1.46
CA ALA A 71 31.84 6.72 -1.74
C ALA A 71 32.81 6.87 -2.92
N LYS A 72 32.54 7.76 -3.88
CA LYS A 72 33.42 8.01 -5.03
C LYS A 72 34.56 9.01 -4.74
N GLY A 73 34.47 9.77 -3.65
CA GLY A 73 35.49 10.77 -3.25
C GLY A 73 36.68 10.25 -2.44
N SER A 74 36.68 8.99 -1.99
CA SER A 74 37.72 8.42 -1.10
C SER A 74 38.71 7.48 -1.81
N GLY A 75 38.91 7.63 -3.12
CA GLY A 75 39.84 6.81 -3.91
C GLY A 75 40.96 7.65 -4.53
N GLY A 76 41.98 8.00 -3.75
CA GLY A 76 43.15 8.74 -4.23
C GLY A 76 44.27 8.78 -3.19
N GLY A 77 44.97 7.66 -3.02
CA GLY A 77 46.09 7.54 -2.09
C GLY A 77 46.83 6.21 -2.24
N GLU A 78 47.44 5.98 -3.40
CA GLU A 78 48.57 5.05 -3.51
C GLU A 78 49.72 5.61 -2.66
N HIS A 79 50.12 4.94 -1.58
CA HIS A 79 51.48 4.94 -1.05
C HIS A 79 51.73 3.63 -0.32
N GLY A 80 52.78 2.93 -0.74
CA GLY A 80 53.14 1.60 -0.26
C GLY A 80 53.98 1.58 1.01
N GLY A 81 54.10 0.36 1.56
CA GLY A 81 55.19 -0.08 2.42
C GLY A 81 54.95 -0.01 3.92
N GLY A 82 55.13 -1.15 4.61
CA GLY A 82 55.50 -1.16 6.03
C GLY A 82 54.76 -2.17 6.91
N HIS A 83 55.49 -3.19 7.33
CA HIS A 83 55.14 -4.14 8.39
C HIS A 83 54.87 -3.47 9.76
N GLY A 84 53.97 -4.08 10.55
CA GLY A 84 54.18 -4.28 11.99
C GLY A 84 53.21 -3.57 12.95
N GLY A 85 52.71 -4.32 13.93
CA GLY A 85 52.28 -3.79 15.23
C GLY A 85 50.78 -3.90 15.51
N GLY A 86 50.44 -4.82 16.41
CA GLY A 86 49.10 -4.93 16.98
C GLY A 86 48.67 -3.66 17.72
N GLY A 87 47.37 -3.38 17.63
CA GLY A 87 46.68 -2.34 18.37
C GLY A 87 45.20 -2.69 18.43
N GLU A 88 44.76 -3.11 19.62
CA GLU A 88 43.36 -3.10 20.03
C GLU A 88 42.80 -1.67 19.96
N GLY A 89 41.51 -1.53 19.65
CA GLY A 89 40.80 -0.26 19.78
C GLY A 89 40.31 0.36 18.47
N GLY A 90 39.68 -0.43 17.60
CA GLY A 90 38.80 0.11 16.56
C GLY A 90 37.41 0.33 17.13
N ALA A 91 37.17 1.48 17.75
CA ALA A 91 35.82 1.98 17.93
C ALA A 91 35.19 2.06 16.54
N GLY A 92 34.24 1.16 16.29
CA GLY A 92 33.41 1.21 15.10
C GLY A 92 32.85 2.62 15.00
N GLU A 93 33.08 3.24 13.85
CA GLU A 93 32.44 4.48 13.46
C GLU A 93 30.93 4.18 13.42
N ASP A 94 30.29 4.36 14.59
CA ASP A 94 28.85 4.38 14.74
C ASP A 94 28.37 5.42 13.74
N THR A 95 27.94 4.92 12.59
CA THR A 95 27.37 5.72 11.53
C THR A 95 26.12 6.27 12.17
N ALA A 96 26.23 7.49 12.72
CA ALA A 96 25.14 8.19 13.35
C ALA A 96 24.05 8.29 12.29
N MET A 97 23.12 7.34 12.36
CA MET A 97 21.92 7.31 11.58
C MET A 97 21.21 8.58 12.00
N THR A 98 21.41 9.66 11.24
CA THR A 98 20.73 10.93 11.46
C THR A 98 19.28 10.57 11.61
N THR A 99 18.76 10.70 12.82
CA THR A 99 17.38 10.41 13.17
C THR A 99 16.57 11.44 12.42
N SER A 100 16.25 11.12 11.17
CA SER A 100 15.36 11.91 10.34
C SER A 100 14.05 11.99 11.11
N SER A 101 13.76 13.18 11.63
CA SER A 101 12.53 13.40 12.38
C SER A 101 11.35 13.07 11.48
N PHE A 102 10.55 12.11 11.93
CA PHE A 102 9.29 11.77 11.29
C PHE A 102 8.16 12.10 12.25
N VAL A 103 6.98 12.32 11.70
CA VAL A 103 5.76 12.49 12.48
C VAL A 103 4.72 11.49 12.00
N TYR A 104 3.93 11.00 12.94
CA TYR A 104 2.85 10.08 12.62
C TYR A 104 1.73 10.82 11.88
N ALA A 105 1.03 10.09 11.00
CA ALA A 105 -0.05 10.64 10.20
C ALA A 105 -1.18 9.60 10.04
N PRO A 106 -2.42 10.06 9.83
CA PRO A 106 -3.55 9.16 9.61
C PRO A 106 -3.52 8.56 8.20
N VAL A 107 -4.19 7.40 8.06
CA VAL A 107 -4.50 6.73 6.79
C VAL A 107 -5.94 6.25 6.89
N THR A 108 -6.76 6.49 5.88
CA THR A 108 -8.09 5.88 5.81
C THR A 108 -8.01 4.58 5.03
N VAL A 109 -8.65 3.52 5.53
CA VAL A 109 -8.76 2.24 4.83
C VAL A 109 -10.19 2.03 4.42
N ILE A 110 -10.42 1.67 3.16
CA ILE A 110 -11.76 1.48 2.62
C ILE A 110 -11.86 0.05 2.10
N LEU A 111 -12.80 -0.70 2.67
CA LEU A 111 -13.20 -2.01 2.16
C LEU A 111 -14.45 -1.81 1.31
N LYS A 112 -14.41 -2.18 0.04
CA LYS A 112 -15.55 -2.04 -0.87
C LYS A 112 -15.93 -3.37 -1.48
N GLU A 113 -17.17 -3.76 -1.29
CA GLU A 113 -17.71 -5.00 -1.79
C GLU A 113 -17.82 -4.98 -3.32
N LYS A 114 -17.39 -6.07 -3.97
CA LYS A 114 -17.64 -6.31 -5.40
C LYS A 114 -18.76 -7.31 -5.60
N ASN A 115 -18.79 -8.37 -4.79
CA ASN A 115 -19.85 -9.38 -4.80
C ASN A 115 -20.72 -9.25 -3.55
N PRO A 116 -22.05 -9.09 -3.67
CA PRO A 116 -22.93 -8.88 -2.52
C PRO A 116 -22.83 -9.96 -1.46
N GLY A 117 -22.77 -9.55 -0.19
CA GLY A 117 -22.77 -10.43 0.98
C GLY A 117 -21.39 -10.97 1.39
N VAL A 118 -20.29 -10.56 0.74
CA VAL A 118 -18.90 -10.88 1.09
C VAL A 118 -18.44 -10.08 2.31
N LEU A 119 -18.82 -8.81 2.37
CA LEU A 119 -18.61 -7.92 3.51
C LEU A 119 -19.92 -7.75 4.29
N LYS A 120 -19.82 -7.39 5.58
CA LYS A 120 -21.01 -7.09 6.40
C LYS A 120 -21.77 -5.86 5.88
N GLU A 121 -21.05 -4.94 5.24
CA GLU A 121 -21.57 -3.72 4.64
C GLU A 121 -20.95 -3.58 3.25
N ARG A 122 -21.68 -2.95 2.32
CA ARG A 122 -21.22 -2.81 0.93
C ARG A 122 -19.93 -2.00 0.81
N GLU A 123 -19.71 -1.09 1.74
CA GLU A 123 -18.49 -0.30 1.82
C GLU A 123 -18.28 0.07 3.30
N ILE A 124 -17.04 0.08 3.75
CA ILE A 124 -16.66 0.33 5.15
C ILE A 124 -15.43 1.23 5.14
N HIS A 125 -15.52 2.35 5.84
CA HIS A 125 -14.44 3.31 5.97
C HIS A 125 -13.85 3.22 7.36
N PHE A 126 -12.53 3.04 7.45
CA PHE A 126 -11.79 3.01 8.69
C PHE A 126 -10.88 4.23 8.76
N GLU A 127 -11.23 5.19 9.61
CA GLU A 127 -10.37 6.32 9.95
C GLU A 127 -9.32 5.84 10.94
N MET A 128 -8.09 5.63 10.47
CA MET A 128 -6.99 5.26 11.36
C MET A 128 -6.44 6.51 12.06
N PRO A 129 -6.09 6.39 13.35
CA PRO A 129 -5.42 7.47 14.06
C PRO A 129 -4.00 7.69 13.53
N GLU A 130 -3.34 8.75 14.01
CA GLU A 130 -1.93 8.97 13.73
C GLU A 130 -1.09 7.77 14.18
N GLY A 131 -0.27 7.26 13.26
CA GLY A 131 0.58 6.08 13.52
C GLY A 131 -0.13 4.75 13.22
N GLY A 132 -1.44 4.81 12.98
CA GLY A 132 -2.21 3.74 12.41
C GLY A 132 -2.83 2.79 13.43
N SER A 133 -3.44 1.71 12.94
CA SER A 133 -4.11 0.72 13.80
C SER A 133 -4.27 -0.64 13.12
N GLU A 134 -5.07 -1.52 13.73
CA GLU A 134 -5.33 -2.88 13.29
C GLU A 134 -6.76 -3.07 12.80
N ILE A 135 -6.91 -3.79 11.69
CA ILE A 135 -8.18 -4.26 11.16
C ILE A 135 -8.23 -5.78 11.28
N ASP A 136 -9.15 -6.25 12.12
CA ASP A 136 -9.49 -7.67 12.20
C ASP A 136 -10.55 -8.03 11.14
N LEU A 137 -10.13 -8.68 10.06
CA LEU A 137 -10.97 -9.06 8.93
C LEU A 137 -12.11 -10.00 9.35
N ALA A 138 -11.94 -10.81 10.41
CA ALA A 138 -12.99 -11.68 10.94
C ALA A 138 -14.25 -10.90 11.36
N LYS A 139 -14.08 -9.63 11.72
CA LYS A 139 -15.19 -8.77 12.14
C LYS A 139 -15.98 -8.20 10.97
N TRP A 140 -15.46 -8.24 9.75
CA TRP A 140 -16.00 -7.50 8.60
C TRP A 140 -16.30 -8.39 7.39
N VAL A 141 -15.58 -9.49 7.24
CA VAL A 141 -15.81 -10.49 6.19
C VAL A 141 -16.81 -11.53 6.69
N THR A 142 -17.82 -11.87 5.88
CA THR A 142 -18.94 -12.75 6.29
C THR A 142 -18.64 -14.24 6.15
N GLY A 143 -17.56 -14.60 5.44
CA GLY A 143 -17.23 -15.96 5.03
C GLY A 143 -17.87 -16.40 3.71
N GLN A 144 -18.73 -15.59 3.09
CA GLN A 144 -19.25 -15.89 1.75
C GLN A 144 -18.14 -15.80 0.70
N PRO A 145 -18.05 -16.75 -0.25
CA PRO A 145 -17.10 -16.67 -1.36
C PRO A 145 -17.40 -15.49 -2.29
N GLY A 146 -16.39 -14.69 -2.58
CA GLY A 146 -16.48 -13.60 -3.54
C GLY A 146 -15.29 -12.66 -3.46
N THR A 147 -15.47 -11.44 -3.97
CA THR A 147 -14.42 -10.45 -4.12
C THR A 147 -14.80 -9.15 -3.42
N PHE A 148 -13.80 -8.49 -2.85
CA PHE A 148 -13.88 -7.13 -2.37
C PHE A 148 -12.56 -6.39 -2.66
N HIS A 149 -12.60 -5.06 -2.56
CA HIS A 149 -11.48 -4.18 -2.79
C HIS A 149 -10.99 -3.58 -1.47
N VAL A 150 -9.68 -3.37 -1.36
CA VAL A 150 -9.05 -2.63 -0.25
C VAL A 150 -8.33 -1.44 -0.82
N ARG A 151 -8.80 -0.24 -0.49
CA ARG A 151 -8.19 1.02 -0.86
C ARG A 151 -7.60 1.69 0.38
N PHE A 152 -6.48 2.37 0.19
CA PHE A 152 -5.87 3.23 1.19
C PHE A 152 -6.01 4.65 0.71
N GLU A 153 -6.43 5.55 1.58
CA GLU A 153 -6.46 6.98 1.33
C GLU A 153 -5.51 7.68 2.31
N TYR A 154 -4.57 8.45 1.78
CA TYR A 154 -3.61 9.18 2.60
C TYR A 154 -3.08 10.38 1.82
N GLU A 155 -2.65 11.42 2.54
CA GLU A 155 -2.25 12.70 1.92
C GLU A 155 -1.11 12.55 0.90
N GLY A 156 -0.25 11.56 1.10
CA GLY A 156 0.86 11.25 0.21
C GLY A 156 0.45 10.65 -1.15
N GLN A 157 -0.83 10.33 -1.39
CA GLN A 157 -1.28 9.89 -2.73
C GLN A 157 -1.24 11.01 -3.75
N GLN A 158 -1.33 12.26 -3.29
CA GLN A 158 -1.25 13.45 -4.14
C GLN A 158 0.19 13.92 -4.35
N ALA A 159 1.19 13.14 -3.89
CA ALA A 159 2.58 13.49 -4.08
C ALA A 159 2.90 13.58 -5.58
N GLU A 160 3.42 14.74 -6.01
CA GLU A 160 3.79 14.99 -7.41
C GLU A 160 4.83 14.00 -7.93
N LYS A 161 5.68 13.47 -7.04
CA LYS A 161 6.69 12.47 -7.34
C LYS A 161 6.41 11.19 -6.57
N ILE A 162 6.35 10.08 -7.31
CA ILE A 162 6.24 8.72 -6.76
C ILE A 162 7.36 8.43 -5.75
N GLU A 163 8.52 9.07 -5.91
CA GLU A 163 9.70 8.93 -5.03
C GLU A 163 9.50 9.51 -3.63
N ASP A 164 8.54 10.43 -3.47
CA ASP A 164 8.22 11.07 -2.21
C ASP A 164 7.21 10.28 -1.38
N ALA A 165 6.69 9.16 -1.91
CA ALA A 165 5.82 8.23 -1.21
C ALA A 165 6.37 6.80 -1.27
N LYS A 166 6.30 6.09 -0.15
CA LYS A 166 6.69 4.68 -0.02
C LYS A 166 5.61 3.89 0.70
N ILE A 167 5.22 2.77 0.10
CA ILE A 167 4.37 1.78 0.72
C ILE A 167 5.14 0.47 0.77
N LEU A 168 5.46 0.01 1.97
CA LEU A 168 6.04 -1.31 2.19
C LEU A 168 4.97 -2.23 2.77
N PHE A 169 4.98 -3.50 2.36
CA PHE A 169 4.19 -4.54 2.98
C PHE A 169 5.11 -5.54 3.68
N TYR A 170 4.96 -5.64 5.00
CA TYR A 170 5.62 -6.63 5.82
C TYR A 170 4.65 -7.76 6.16
N SER A 171 4.79 -8.88 5.45
CA SER A 171 3.90 -10.04 5.54
C SER A 171 4.07 -10.78 6.86
N ARG A 172 2.93 -11.04 7.51
CA ARG A 172 2.81 -11.88 8.71
C ARG A 172 2.03 -13.17 8.46
N ALA A 173 1.53 -13.35 7.23
CA ALA A 173 0.82 -14.56 6.82
C ALA A 173 1.77 -15.63 6.28
N LYS A 174 1.45 -16.90 6.55
CA LYS A 174 2.14 -18.06 6.00
C LYS A 174 1.87 -18.17 4.50
N LYS A 175 2.92 -18.41 3.73
CA LYS A 175 2.79 -18.81 2.33
C LYS A 175 2.22 -20.22 2.29
N ARG A 176 1.21 -20.46 1.45
CA ARG A 176 0.57 -21.79 1.37
C ARG A 176 0.08 -22.09 -0.03
N ARG A 177 -0.21 -23.38 -0.26
CA ARG A 177 -0.84 -23.85 -1.49
C ARG A 177 -2.37 -23.80 -1.34
N VAL A 178 -3.05 -23.27 -2.35
CA VAL A 178 -4.52 -23.23 -2.44
C VAL A 178 -4.92 -23.74 -3.82
N GLY A 179 -5.35 -24.99 -3.91
CA GLY A 179 -5.47 -25.66 -5.20
C GLY A 179 -4.08 -25.89 -5.80
N ASP A 180 -3.86 -25.42 -7.02
CA ASP A 180 -2.57 -25.53 -7.71
C ASP A 180 -1.67 -24.30 -7.50
N ASP A 181 -2.22 -23.21 -6.96
CA ASP A 181 -1.52 -21.95 -6.77
C ASP A 181 -0.81 -21.88 -5.43
N ILE A 182 0.33 -21.18 -5.40
CA ILE A 182 1.01 -20.80 -4.16
C ILE A 182 0.75 -19.32 -3.89
N VAL A 183 0.18 -19.03 -2.72
CA VAL A 183 -0.38 -17.73 -2.38
C VAL A 183 0.29 -17.16 -1.13
N GLY A 184 0.36 -15.83 -1.07
CA GLY A 184 1.00 -15.08 0.00
C GLY A 184 2.52 -14.94 -0.17
N ALA A 185 3.08 -13.90 0.44
CA ALA A 185 4.51 -13.64 0.41
C ALA A 185 5.30 -14.59 1.33
N GLY A 186 4.69 -15.02 2.44
CA GLY A 186 5.32 -15.82 3.48
C GLY A 186 5.75 -14.99 4.68
N CYS A 187 6.21 -15.68 5.72
CA CYS A 187 6.59 -15.04 6.98
C CYS A 187 7.73 -14.06 6.79
N GLN A 188 7.58 -12.88 7.41
CA GLN A 188 8.62 -11.85 7.54
C GLN A 188 9.18 -11.36 6.20
N LYS A 189 8.37 -11.40 5.14
CA LYS A 189 8.76 -10.89 3.83
C LYS A 189 8.35 -9.43 3.72
N VAL A 190 9.31 -8.58 3.33
CA VAL A 190 9.08 -7.17 3.00
C VAL A 190 8.95 -7.05 1.49
N LEU A 191 7.87 -6.43 1.02
CA LEU A 191 7.62 -6.09 -0.37
C LEU A 191 7.46 -4.58 -0.51
N GLU A 192 8.01 -3.99 -1.57
CA GLU A 192 7.78 -2.60 -1.92
C GLU A 192 6.58 -2.54 -2.88
N LEU A 193 5.52 -1.82 -2.50
CA LEU A 193 4.23 -1.82 -3.18
C LEU A 193 3.82 -0.46 -3.76
N THR A 194 4.63 0.60 -3.63
CA THR A 194 4.26 1.96 -4.08
C THR A 194 3.82 1.97 -5.53
N LYS A 195 4.63 1.39 -6.43
CA LYS A 195 4.30 1.38 -7.87
C LYS A 195 3.06 0.56 -8.16
N TYR A 196 2.91 -0.57 -7.47
CA TYR A 196 1.76 -1.45 -7.66
C TYR A 196 0.46 -0.76 -7.23
N LEU A 197 0.43 -0.21 -6.02
CA LEU A 197 -0.74 0.49 -5.49
C LEU A 197 -1.03 1.79 -6.22
N GLY A 198 0.00 2.54 -6.63
CA GLY A 198 -0.16 3.73 -7.47
C GLY A 198 -0.78 3.40 -8.84
N ALA A 199 -0.43 2.25 -9.43
CA ALA A 199 -1.01 1.82 -10.71
C ALA A 199 -2.45 1.30 -10.60
N GLN A 200 -2.91 0.87 -9.41
CA GLN A 200 -4.29 0.43 -9.19
C GLN A 200 -5.28 1.61 -9.09
N GLY A 201 -4.79 2.81 -8.79
CA GLY A 201 -5.63 4.01 -8.60
C GLY A 201 -6.77 3.78 -7.60
N GLU A 202 -7.97 4.23 -7.96
CA GLU A 202 -9.18 4.12 -7.13
C GLU A 202 -9.67 2.67 -6.89
N ALA A 203 -9.18 1.68 -7.64
CA ALA A 203 -9.63 0.29 -7.47
C ALA A 203 -8.98 -0.39 -6.26
N GLY A 204 -7.80 0.07 -5.83
CA GLY A 204 -7.04 -0.55 -4.74
C GLY A 204 -6.66 -2.02 -4.97
N LEU A 205 -6.44 -2.77 -3.89
CA LEU A 205 -6.16 -4.20 -3.94
C LEU A 205 -7.45 -4.98 -4.17
N THR A 206 -7.48 -5.83 -5.20
CA THR A 206 -8.58 -6.78 -5.41
C THR A 206 -8.30 -8.07 -4.64
N LEU A 207 -9.18 -8.43 -3.70
CA LEU A 207 -9.03 -9.58 -2.82
C LEU A 207 -10.21 -10.54 -2.93
N ASN A 208 -9.89 -11.83 -2.84
CA ASN A 208 -10.88 -12.91 -2.91
C ASN A 208 -11.03 -13.61 -1.55
N THR A 209 -12.24 -13.94 -1.14
CA THR A 209 -12.50 -14.62 0.15
C THR A 209 -12.46 -16.14 0.09
N THR A 210 -12.54 -16.74 -1.09
CA THR A 210 -12.52 -18.19 -1.27
C THR A 210 -11.29 -18.79 -0.61
N ARG A 211 -11.52 -19.78 0.27
CA ARG A 211 -10.48 -20.49 1.03
C ARG A 211 -9.55 -19.54 1.81
N ASN A 212 -10.02 -18.37 2.24
CA ASN A 212 -9.26 -17.36 2.99
C ASN A 212 -8.07 -16.75 2.21
N PHE A 213 -8.21 -16.60 0.89
CA PHE A 213 -7.14 -16.04 0.04
C PHE A 213 -6.73 -14.63 0.49
N HIS A 214 -7.71 -13.75 0.72
CA HIS A 214 -7.53 -12.39 1.26
C HIS A 214 -6.63 -12.38 2.51
N THR A 215 -6.94 -13.16 3.54
CA THR A 215 -6.15 -13.26 4.78
C THR A 215 -4.69 -13.60 4.50
N THR A 216 -4.42 -14.51 3.55
CA THR A 216 -3.06 -14.92 3.21
C THR A 216 -2.28 -13.87 2.40
N VAL A 217 -2.97 -13.06 1.60
CA VAL A 217 -2.34 -12.05 0.74
C VAL A 217 -1.99 -10.79 1.52
N ILE A 218 -2.92 -10.29 2.33
CA ILE A 218 -2.77 -8.98 3.01
C ILE A 218 -2.48 -9.09 4.51
N GLY A 219 -2.49 -10.29 5.08
CA GLY A 219 -2.19 -10.51 6.50
C GLY A 219 -0.77 -10.05 6.85
N GLY A 220 -0.66 -8.96 7.59
CA GLY A 220 0.60 -8.28 7.86
C GLY A 220 0.44 -6.78 8.03
N HIS A 221 1.53 -6.04 7.83
CA HIS A 221 1.61 -4.61 8.05
C HIS A 221 1.89 -3.88 6.74
N PHE A 222 1.04 -2.92 6.40
CA PHE A 222 1.31 -1.91 5.39
C PHE A 222 1.92 -0.71 6.08
N LEU A 223 3.10 -0.31 5.65
CA LEU A 223 3.87 0.80 6.20
C LEU A 223 3.92 1.90 5.15
N PHE A 224 3.40 3.06 5.51
CA PHE A 224 3.31 4.22 4.64
C PHE A 224 4.36 5.22 5.10
N SER A 225 5.07 5.82 4.15
CA SER A 225 5.89 7.00 4.41
C SER A 225 5.79 7.96 3.25
N TRP A 226 5.63 9.24 3.54
CA TRP A 226 5.64 10.27 2.50
C TRP A 226 6.22 11.59 3.02
N MET A 227 6.68 12.45 2.11
CA MET A 227 7.10 13.81 2.46
C MET A 227 5.93 14.78 2.35
N LYS A 228 5.73 15.61 3.37
CA LYS A 228 4.79 16.74 3.34
C LYS A 228 5.33 17.88 4.20
N ASP A 229 5.34 19.09 3.66
CA ASP A 229 5.85 20.30 4.34
C ASP A 229 7.27 20.13 4.91
N GLY A 230 8.12 19.41 4.18
CA GLY A 230 9.50 19.10 4.59
C GLY A 230 9.62 18.07 5.73
N MET A 231 8.51 17.54 6.24
CA MET A 231 8.49 16.49 7.27
C MET A 231 8.16 15.14 6.66
N ARG A 232 8.84 14.10 7.14
CA ARG A 232 8.48 12.73 6.80
C ARG A 232 7.28 12.29 7.63
N LYS A 233 6.17 12.02 6.96
CA LYS A 233 4.99 11.42 7.54
C LYS A 233 5.13 9.90 7.49
N VAL A 234 4.66 9.21 8.53
CA VAL A 234 4.60 7.74 8.55
C VAL A 234 3.29 7.25 9.15
N SER A 235 2.82 6.11 8.67
CA SER A 235 1.64 5.45 9.20
C SER A 235 1.69 3.94 8.96
N ARG A 236 0.80 3.21 9.62
CA ARG A 236 0.72 1.75 9.53
C ARG A 236 -0.71 1.26 9.48
N VAL A 237 -0.96 0.27 8.64
CA VAL A 237 -2.20 -0.50 8.70
C VAL A 237 -1.86 -1.97 8.90
N THR A 238 -2.33 -2.56 9.99
CA THR A 238 -2.18 -4.00 10.22
C THR A 238 -3.46 -4.71 9.84
N PHE A 239 -3.39 -5.73 9.00
CA PHE A 239 -4.50 -6.66 8.78
C PHE A 239 -4.23 -7.97 9.49
N LEU A 240 -5.21 -8.40 10.27
CA LEU A 240 -5.25 -9.69 10.93
C LEU A 240 -6.60 -10.37 10.69
N ASP A 241 -6.73 -11.64 11.04
CA ASP A 241 -7.99 -12.38 10.97
C ASP A 241 -8.05 -13.34 12.16
N SER A 242 -8.77 -12.91 13.20
CA SER A 242 -8.90 -13.67 14.45
C SER A 242 -9.66 -14.98 14.30
N SER A 243 -10.41 -15.18 13.21
CA SER A 243 -11.08 -16.45 12.91
C SER A 243 -10.14 -17.48 12.27
N ASN A 244 -9.01 -17.04 11.71
CA ASN A 244 -8.04 -17.92 11.05
C ASN A 244 -6.59 -17.71 11.55
N PRO A 245 -6.32 -17.79 12.86
CA PRO A 245 -5.00 -17.50 13.43
C PRO A 245 -3.91 -18.45 12.90
N ALA A 246 -4.27 -19.69 12.53
CA ALA A 246 -3.34 -20.66 11.97
C ALA A 246 -2.69 -20.23 10.65
N LEU A 247 -3.31 -19.28 9.93
CA LEU A 247 -2.77 -18.71 8.68
C LEU A 247 -1.65 -17.69 8.92
N PHE A 248 -1.47 -17.22 10.16
CA PHE A 248 -0.42 -16.29 10.53
C PHE A 248 0.81 -17.02 11.07
N CYS A 249 1.95 -16.38 10.92
CA CYS A 249 3.21 -16.82 11.50
C CYS A 249 3.18 -16.57 13.01
N GLU A 250 3.86 -17.41 13.77
CA GLU A 250 4.02 -17.19 15.22
C GLU A 250 4.69 -15.83 15.44
N SER A 251 4.20 -15.09 16.43
CA SER A 251 4.90 -13.89 16.86
C SER A 251 6.24 -14.30 17.45
N GLU A 252 7.33 -13.79 16.87
CA GLU A 252 8.64 -13.82 17.53
C GLU A 252 8.44 -13.27 18.94
N LYS A 253 8.75 -14.11 19.94
CA LYS A 253 8.78 -13.73 21.34
C LYS A 253 10.02 -12.89 21.60
#